data_AF-A0A1X1XCX5-F1
#
_entry.id   AF-A0A1X1XCX5-F1
#
_cell.length_a   1.000
_cell.length_b   1.000
_cell.length_c   1.000
_cell.angle_alpha   90.00
_cell.angle_beta   90.00
_cell.angle_gamma   90.00
#
_symmetry.space_group_name_H-M   'P 1'
#
loop_
_entity.id
_entity.type
_entity.pdbx_description
1 polymer ?
#
loop_
_entity_poly.entity_id
_entity_poly.type
_entity_poly.pdbx_seq_one_letter_code
_entity_poly.pdbx_strand_id
1 'polypeptide(L)'
;MLAHPMRPAEVAQARLFERIPQAEVAELHQLAYRMADSMDQQHEIGSTPPTRHLGQIHSRIDEIHRLLSALRGRFPQSQWEGDLQPE
;
A
#
# COMPACT_ATOMS: atom_id res chain seq x y z
N MET A 1 19.69 18.70 8.55
CA MET A 1 18.72 19.16 7.54
C MET A 1 17.56 19.81 8.26
N LEU A 2 17.32 21.11 8.03
CA LEU A 2 16.17 21.81 8.63
C LEU A 2 14.89 21.26 7.99
N ALA A 3 13.99 20.69 8.80
CA ALA A 3 12.69 20.24 8.34
C ALA A 3 11.89 21.46 7.86
N HIS A 4 11.46 21.45 6.60
CA HIS A 4 10.55 22.47 6.10
C HIS A 4 9.20 22.26 6.79
N PRO A 5 8.62 23.30 7.44
CA PRO A 5 7.31 23.17 8.06
C PRO A 5 6.29 22.80 6.97
N MET A 6 5.60 21.68 7.15
CA MET A 6 4.60 21.19 6.20
C MET A 6 3.30 21.96 6.38
N ARG A 7 2.66 22.31 5.26
CA ARG A 7 1.39 23.02 5.30
C ARG A 7 0.27 22.03 5.66
N PRO A 8 -0.73 22.41 6.47
CA PRO A 8 -1.86 21.54 6.82
C PRO A 8 -2.58 20.93 5.60
N ALA A 9 -2.67 21.67 4.49
CA ALA A 9 -3.23 21.17 3.23
C ALA A 9 -2.42 20.01 2.62
N GLU A 10 -1.10 20.05 2.70
CA GLU A 10 -0.21 18.99 2.19
C GLU A 10 -0.37 17.72 3.04
N VAL A 11 -0.54 17.88 4.35
CA VAL A 11 -0.83 16.77 5.28
C VAL A 11 -2.20 16.15 4.97
N ALA A 12 -3.23 16.97 4.77
CA ALA A 12 -4.57 16.49 4.42
C ALA A 12 -4.57 15.73 3.08
N GLN A 13 -3.84 16.24 2.09
CA GLN A 13 -3.65 15.58 0.79
C GLN A 13 -2.92 14.24 0.96
N ALA A 14 -1.82 14.20 1.73
CA ALA A 14 -1.10 12.96 1.99
C ALA A 14 -2.01 11.89 2.62
N ARG A 15 -2.89 12.27 3.55
CA ARG A 15 -3.89 11.36 4.15
C ARG A 15 -4.89 10.82 3.14
N LEU A 16 -5.37 11.68 2.24
CA LEU A 16 -6.29 11.25 1.17
C LEU A 16 -5.57 10.27 0.23
N PHE A 17 -4.34 10.62 -0.16
CA PHE A 17 -3.51 9.77 -1.02
C PHE A 17 -3.17 8.44 -0.38
N GLU A 18 -2.94 8.37 0.95
CA GLU A 18 -2.62 7.11 1.64
C GLU A 18 -3.74 6.07 1.56
N ARG A 19 -5.01 6.50 1.53
CA ARG A 19 -6.16 5.58 1.52
C ARG A 19 -6.29 4.78 0.22
N ILE A 20 -5.90 5.38 -0.91
CA ILE A 20 -6.07 4.76 -2.23
C ILE A 20 -5.14 3.52 -2.38
N PRO A 21 -3.82 3.61 -2.15
CA PRO A 21 -2.92 2.46 -2.21
C PRO A 21 -3.21 1.40 -1.15
N GLN A 22 -3.76 1.78 0.01
CA GLN A 22 -4.20 0.81 1.02
C GLN A 22 -5.36 -0.05 0.50
N ALA A 23 -6.33 0.55 -0.20
CA ALA A 23 -7.40 -0.20 -0.84
C ALA A 23 -6.85 -1.10 -1.97
N GLU A 24 -5.94 -0.58 -2.80
CA GLU A 24 -5.28 -1.36 -3.86
C GLU A 24 -4.56 -2.60 -3.31
N VAL A 25 -3.83 -2.47 -2.20
CA VAL A 25 -3.16 -3.61 -1.53
C VAL A 25 -4.17 -4.66 -1.07
N ALA A 26 -5.31 -4.25 -0.48
CA ALA A 26 -6.34 -5.19 -0.05
C ALA A 26 -6.94 -5.98 -1.23
N GLU A 27 -7.22 -5.30 -2.34
CA GLU A 27 -7.73 -5.94 -3.56
C GLU A 27 -6.70 -6.90 -4.18
N LEU A 28 -5.43 -6.51 -4.22
CA LEU A 28 -4.34 -7.34 -4.73
C LEU A 28 -4.13 -8.60 -3.87
N HIS A 29 -4.24 -8.49 -2.55
CA HIS A 29 -4.21 -9.67 -1.68
C HIS A 29 -5.38 -10.62 -1.92
N GLN A 30 -6.60 -10.09 -2.10
CA GLN A 30 -7.75 -10.94 -2.45
C GLN A 30 -7.57 -11.62 -3.80
N LEU A 31 -7.02 -10.91 -4.79
CA LEU A 31 -6.73 -11.48 -6.10
C LEU A 31 -5.67 -12.59 -6.00
N ALA A 32 -4.57 -12.35 -5.29
CA ALA A 32 -3.53 -13.36 -5.06
C ALA A 32 -4.09 -14.61 -4.38
N TYR A 33 -4.94 -14.43 -3.36
CA TYR A 33 -5.59 -15.53 -2.67
C TYR A 33 -6.47 -16.37 -3.60
N ARG A 34 -7.34 -15.73 -4.41
CA ARG A 34 -8.19 -16.44 -5.39
C ARG A 34 -7.36 -17.18 -6.44
N MET A 35 -6.26 -16.59 -6.88
CA MET A 35 -5.37 -17.22 -7.86
C MET A 35 -4.66 -18.44 -7.26
N ALA A 36 -4.17 -18.34 -6.02
CA ALA A 36 -3.57 -19.48 -5.32
C ALA A 36 -4.58 -20.63 -5.11
N ASP A 37 -5.80 -20.33 -4.68
CA ASP A 37 -6.87 -21.33 -4.52
C ASP A 37 -7.22 -22.02 -5.85
N SER A 38 -7.27 -21.27 -6.95
CA SER A 38 -7.49 -21.85 -8.28
C SER A 38 -6.33 -22.73 -8.76
N MET A 39 -5.10 -22.44 -8.32
CA MET A 39 -3.91 -23.22 -8.65
C MET A 39 -3.91 -24.58 -7.98
N ASP A 40 -4.31 -24.63 -6.71
CA ASP A 40 -4.41 -25.89 -5.96
C ASP A 40 -5.43 -26.83 -6.63
N GLN A 41 -6.54 -26.28 -7.13
CA GLN A 41 -7.56 -27.04 -7.86
C GLN A 41 -7.10 -27.51 -9.27
N GLN A 42 -6.30 -26.69 -9.97
CA GLN A 42 -5.81 -27.03 -11.32
C GLN A 42 -4.61 -27.98 -11.33
N HIS A 43 -3.85 -28.07 -10.23
CA HIS A 43 -2.74 -29.00 -10.11
C HIS A 43 -3.20 -30.47 -10.19
N GLU A 44 -4.44 -30.76 -9.77
CA GLU A 44 -5.07 -32.08 -9.93
C GLU A 44 -5.37 -32.45 -11.39
N ILE A 45 -5.41 -31.46 -12.30
CA ILE A 45 -5.83 -31.61 -13.71
C ILE A 45 -4.63 -31.51 -14.68
N GLY A 46 -3.41 -31.26 -14.18
CA GLY A 46 -2.18 -31.25 -14.98
C GLY A 46 -1.94 -29.98 -15.81
N SER A 47 -2.57 -28.86 -15.44
CA SER A 47 -2.38 -27.55 -16.09
C SER A 47 -1.18 -26.80 -15.52
N THR A 48 -0.34 -26.21 -16.39
CA THR A 48 0.78 -25.33 -16.00
C THR A 48 0.29 -24.12 -15.18
N PRO A 49 0.87 -23.83 -14.01
CA PRO A 49 0.33 -22.81 -13.12
C PRO A 49 0.63 -21.36 -13.58
N PRO A 50 -0.26 -20.38 -13.29
CA PRO A 50 -0.07 -18.95 -13.54
C PRO A 50 0.91 -18.28 -12.56
N THR A 51 2.02 -18.92 -12.22
CA THR A 51 3.03 -18.44 -11.25
C THR A 51 3.62 -17.06 -11.58
N ARG A 52 3.73 -16.72 -12.87
CA ARG A 52 4.20 -15.39 -13.29
C ARG A 52 3.28 -14.26 -12.80
N HIS A 53 1.96 -14.46 -12.85
CA HIS A 53 1.00 -13.42 -12.47
C HIS A 53 0.98 -13.19 -10.96
N LEU A 54 1.08 -14.26 -10.16
CA LEU A 54 1.27 -14.13 -8.71
C LEU A 54 2.54 -13.36 -8.35
N GLY A 55 3.65 -13.63 -9.04
CA GLY A 55 4.89 -12.88 -8.86
C GLY A 55 4.75 -11.38 -9.16
N GLN A 56 3.96 -11.03 -10.19
CA GLN A 56 3.67 -9.64 -10.53
C GLN A 56 2.80 -8.96 -9.46
N ILE A 57 1.79 -9.66 -8.93
CA ILE A 57 0.93 -9.14 -7.86
C ILE A 57 1.75 -8.84 -6.60
N HIS A 58 2.59 -9.79 -6.16
CA HIS A 58 3.47 -9.56 -5.00
C HIS A 58 4.44 -8.39 -5.24
N SER A 59 5.05 -8.30 -6.42
CA SER A 59 5.93 -7.18 -6.77
C SER A 59 5.21 -5.83 -6.68
N ARG A 60 3.94 -5.78 -7.10
CA ARG A 60 3.10 -4.57 -7.02
C ARG A 60 2.79 -4.19 -5.58
N ILE A 61 2.47 -5.17 -4.73
CA ILE A 61 2.25 -4.95 -3.29
C ILE A 61 3.51 -4.35 -2.64
N ASP A 62 4.70 -4.89 -2.94
CA ASP A 62 5.96 -4.37 -2.40
C ASP A 62 6.30 -2.95 -2.87
N GLU A 63 5.96 -2.61 -4.12
CA GLU A 63 6.06 -1.25 -4.63
C GLU A 63 5.17 -0.29 -3.85
N ILE A 64 3.90 -0.65 -3.62
CA ILE A 64 2.96 0.15 -2.86
C ILE A 64 3.42 0.34 -1.41
N HIS A 65 3.92 -0.72 -0.76
CA HIS A 65 4.47 -0.60 0.60
C HIS A 65 5.65 0.37 0.66
N ARG A 66 6.55 0.36 -0.32
CA ARG A 66 7.66 1.32 -0.40
C ARG A 66 7.16 2.76 -0.58
N LEU A 67 6.16 2.98 -1.43
CA LEU A 67 5.51 4.28 -1.61
C LEU A 67 4.87 4.79 -0.31
N LEU A 68 4.12 3.93 0.38
CA LEU A 68 3.50 4.26 1.66
C LEU A 68 4.54 4.57 2.74
N SER A 69 5.63 3.79 2.81
CA SER A 69 6.73 4.04 3.73
C SER A 69 7.41 5.39 3.45
N ALA A 70 7.63 5.73 2.18
CA ALA A 70 8.20 7.03 1.79
C ALA A 70 7.26 8.19 2.14
N LEU A 71 5.96 8.02 1.91
CA LEU A 71 4.94 9.01 2.26
C LEU A 71 4.90 9.26 3.78
N ARG A 72 4.89 8.20 4.59
CA ARG A 72 4.90 8.29 6.06
C ARG A 72 6.22 8.86 6.61
N GLY A 73 7.35 8.56 5.96
CA GLY A 73 8.64 9.15 6.31
C GLY A 73 8.68 10.65 6.05
N ARG A 74 7.99 11.12 5.00
CA ARG A 74 7.83 12.54 4.69
C ARG A 74 6.82 13.21 5.62
N PHE A 75 5.68 12.58 5.88
CA PHE A 75 4.60 13.10 6.73
C PHE A 75 4.41 12.22 7.97
N PRO A 76 5.29 12.30 8.99
CA PRO A 76 5.21 11.39 10.12
C PRO A 76 4.10 11.76 11.10
N GLN A 77 3.49 10.72 11.67
CA GLN A 77 2.22 10.83 12.37
C GLN A 77 2.26 11.67 13.65
N SER A 78 3.43 11.79 14.26
CA SER A 78 3.67 12.51 15.50
C SER A 78 3.72 14.04 15.34
N GLN A 79 3.86 14.57 14.12
CA GLN A 79 3.74 16.02 13.87
C GLN A 79 2.28 16.47 13.80
N TRP A 80 1.33 15.54 13.94
CA TRP A 80 -0.09 15.76 13.65
C TRP A 80 -0.91 16.19 14.88
N GLU A 81 -0.33 16.12 16.09
CA GLU A 81 -1.00 16.46 17.36
C GLU A 81 -0.64 17.87 17.87
N GLY A 82 0.45 18.47 17.38
CA GLY A 82 0.96 19.76 17.86
C GLY A 82 0.20 21.00 17.37
N ASP A 83 -0.63 20.89 16.33
CA ASP A 83 -1.37 22.03 15.73
C ASP A 83 -2.76 22.26 16.35
N LEU A 84 -3.14 21.50 17.38
CA LEU A 84 -4.45 21.62 18.06
C LEU A 84 -4.38 22.34 19.42
N GLN A 85 -3.31 23.08 19.72
CA GLN A 85 -3.26 23.88 20.95
C GLN A 85 -3.73 25.32 20.66
N PRO A 86 -4.98 25.70 21.04
CA PRO A 86 -5.39 27.10 21.00
C PRO A 86 -4.73 27.84 22.18
N GLU A 87 -4.07 28.97 21.90
CA GLU A 87 -3.89 30.04 22.91
C GLU A 87 -5.17 30.86 23.05
#